data_AF-A0A818TSQ0-F1
#
_entry.id   AF-A0A818TSQ0-F1
#
_cell.length_a   1.000
_cell.length_b   1.000
_cell.length_c   1.000
_cell.angle_alpha   90.00
_cell.angle_beta   90.00
_cell.angle_gamma   90.00
#
_symmetry.space_group_name_H-M   'P 1'
#
loop_
_entity.id
_entity.type
_entity.pdbx_description
1 polymer ?
#
loop_
_entity_poly.entity_id
_entity_poly.type
_entity_poly.pdbx_seq_one_letter_code
_entity_poly.pdbx_strand_id
1 'polypeptide(L)'
;MNNEAPIMFKRNGFYHLLFGESCCFCRDGGNSYVFVSTHPLDPWTGAKYDIDPVRNEIIHGIIIRRSISGGQESFIVEAMLNNLRRAYIFVSDRWESDPTKATDFQYWQSLQFNDTQTSPRIEELQWVDQFTLDIALS
;
A
#
# COMPACT_ATOMS: atom_id res chain seq x y z
N MET A 1 8.14 -9.11 -15.68
CA MET A 1 8.06 -8.83 -14.23
C MET A 1 7.28 -9.97 -13.62
N ASN A 2 7.78 -10.58 -12.54
CA ASN A 2 7.03 -11.56 -11.76
C ASN A 2 6.46 -10.81 -10.56
N ASN A 3 5.22 -10.36 -10.68
CA ASN A 3 4.55 -9.57 -9.66
C ASN A 3 3.34 -10.34 -9.13
N GLU A 4 2.92 -10.04 -7.91
CA GLU A 4 1.76 -10.67 -7.28
C GLU A 4 0.97 -9.67 -6.44
N ALA A 5 0.02 -10.17 -5.65
CA ALA A 5 -0.82 -9.38 -4.75
C ALA A 5 -1.42 -8.10 -5.40
N PRO A 6 -2.04 -8.20 -6.60
CA PRO A 6 -2.50 -7.00 -7.29
C PRO A 6 -3.67 -6.33 -6.56
N ILE A 7 -3.60 -5.02 -6.39
CA ILE A 7 -4.71 -4.20 -5.92
C ILE A 7 -5.09 -3.20 -7.00
N MET A 8 -6.38 -3.12 -7.34
CA MET A 8 -6.89 -2.10 -8.25
C MET A 8 -8.02 -1.31 -7.61
N PHE A 9 -7.93 0.02 -7.68
CA PHE A 9 -9.00 0.92 -7.25
C PHE A 9 -9.09 2.16 -8.14
N LYS A 10 -10.20 2.90 -8.06
CA LYS A 10 -10.44 4.10 -8.88
C LYS A 10 -10.63 5.33 -8.00
N ARG A 11 -9.89 6.40 -8.30
CA ARG A 11 -9.98 7.69 -7.61
C ARG A 11 -9.90 8.83 -8.61
N ASN A 12 -10.83 9.78 -8.54
CA ASN A 12 -10.86 11.01 -9.34
C ASN A 12 -10.67 10.76 -10.86
N GLY A 13 -11.30 9.71 -11.39
CA GLY A 13 -11.21 9.36 -12.82
C GLY A 13 -10.00 8.50 -13.22
N PHE A 14 -9.06 8.25 -12.31
CA PHE A 14 -7.88 7.44 -12.54
C PHE A 14 -7.99 6.06 -11.87
N TYR A 15 -7.60 5.02 -12.60
CA TYR A 15 -7.36 3.69 -12.08
C TYR A 15 -5.93 3.63 -11.54
N HIS A 16 -5.80 3.08 -10.34
CA HIS A 16 -4.52 2.80 -9.69
C HIS A 16 -4.39 1.29 -9.57
N LEU A 17 -3.28 0.75 -10.04
CA LEU A 17 -2.92 -0.67 -9.97
C LEU A 17 -1.63 -0.81 -9.18
N LEU A 18 -1.69 -1.51 -8.06
CA LEU A 18 -0.57 -1.78 -7.18
C LEU A 18 -0.17 -3.24 -7.29
N PHE A 19 1.13 -3.53 -7.23
CA PHE A 19 1.67 -4.86 -7.04
C PHE A 19 3.15 -4.79 -6.62
N GLY A 20 3.58 -5.79 -5.86
CA GLY A 20 4.94 -6.03 -5.44
C GLY A 20 5.62 -7.11 -6.26
N GLU A 21 6.92 -7.27 -6.04
CA GLU A 21 7.66 -8.42 -6.57
C GLU A 21 7.14 -9.73 -5.96
N SER A 22 7.13 -10.80 -6.75
CA SER A 22 6.65 -12.10 -6.29
C SER A 22 7.50 -12.68 -5.16
N CYS A 23 6.82 -13.13 -4.10
CA CYS A 23 7.36 -13.23 -2.76
C CYS A 23 6.51 -14.20 -1.91
N CYS A 24 7.00 -15.41 -1.67
CA CYS A 24 6.24 -16.38 -0.86
C CYS A 24 6.31 -16.05 0.63
N PHE A 25 5.32 -15.31 1.14
CA PHE A 25 5.15 -14.99 2.56
C PHE A 25 6.34 -14.22 3.16
N CYS A 26 6.86 -13.19 2.48
CA CYS A 26 8.06 -12.49 2.96
C CYS A 26 7.81 -11.79 4.30
N ARG A 27 8.53 -12.27 5.32
CA ARG A 27 8.49 -11.75 6.69
C ARG A 27 8.77 -10.25 6.81
N ASP A 28 9.67 -9.77 5.97
CA ASP A 28 10.10 -8.37 5.95
C ASP A 28 9.26 -7.50 5.00
N GLY A 29 8.18 -8.07 4.44
CA GLY A 29 7.32 -7.42 3.47
C GLY A 29 7.93 -7.32 2.07
N GLY A 30 7.21 -6.63 1.19
CA GLY A 30 7.59 -6.40 -0.19
C GLY A 30 7.41 -4.94 -0.59
N ASN A 31 7.95 -4.60 -1.75
CA ASN A 31 7.66 -3.33 -2.41
C ASN A 31 6.20 -3.27 -2.87
N SER A 32 5.69 -2.06 -3.16
CA SER A 32 4.37 -1.89 -3.80
C SER A 32 4.46 -0.82 -4.88
N TYR A 33 4.69 -1.27 -6.13
CA TYR A 33 4.75 -0.38 -7.29
C TYR A 33 3.37 0.07 -7.71
N VAL A 34 3.24 1.34 -8.10
CA VAL A 34 1.95 1.90 -8.53
C VAL A 34 1.95 2.20 -10.02
N PHE A 35 0.91 1.75 -10.70
CA PHE A 35 0.61 2.09 -12.08
C PHE A 35 -0.71 2.86 -12.12
N VAL A 36 -0.80 3.84 -13.01
CA VAL A 36 -1.94 4.73 -13.17
C VAL A 36 -2.39 4.75 -14.62
N SER A 37 -3.69 4.69 -14.84
CA SER A 37 -4.32 4.86 -16.15
C SER A 37 -5.67 5.56 -16.04
N THR A 38 -6.12 6.19 -17.13
CA THR A 38 -7.51 6.67 -17.26
C THR A 38 -8.47 5.58 -17.75
N HIS A 39 -7.94 4.42 -18.19
CA HIS A 39 -8.70 3.26 -18.65
C HIS A 39 -8.20 1.97 -17.98
N PRO A 40 -9.09 1.02 -17.66
CA PRO A 40 -8.70 -0.17 -16.90
C PRO A 40 -7.89 -1.19 -17.73
N LEU A 41 -7.82 -1.04 -19.05
CA LEU A 41 -7.13 -1.97 -19.94
C LEU A 41 -5.74 -1.47 -20.32
N ASP A 42 -5.64 -0.27 -20.91
CA ASP A 42 -4.39 0.39 -21.29
C ASP A 42 -4.63 1.88 -21.65
N PRO A 43 -3.57 2.70 -21.79
CA PRO A 43 -2.19 2.44 -21.38
C PRO A 43 -1.99 2.67 -19.87
N TRP A 44 -1.26 1.75 -19.24
CA TRP A 44 -0.77 1.92 -17.86
C TRP A 44 0.58 2.64 -17.88
N THR A 45 0.70 3.68 -17.06
CA THR A 45 1.94 4.43 -16.85
C THR A 45 2.30 4.35 -15.37
N GLY A 46 3.57 4.45 -14.95
CA GLY A 46 3.86 4.70 -13.53
C GLY A 46 4.72 3.69 -12.77
N ALA A 47 5.26 2.64 -13.40
CA ALA A 47 6.24 1.69 -12.83
C ALA A 47 7.50 2.29 -12.14
N LYS A 48 7.59 3.61 -12.02
CA LYS A 48 8.74 4.38 -11.53
C LYS A 48 8.65 4.76 -10.06
N TYR A 49 7.53 4.48 -9.37
CA TYR A 49 7.44 4.78 -7.95
C TYR A 49 6.83 3.63 -7.15
N ASP A 50 7.38 3.46 -5.96
CA ASP A 50 7.09 2.44 -4.97
C ASP A 50 6.55 3.16 -3.73
N ILE A 51 5.36 2.79 -3.27
CA ILE A 51 4.79 3.41 -2.06
C ILE A 51 5.28 2.71 -0.79
N ASP A 52 5.79 1.48 -0.88
CA ASP A 52 6.24 0.69 0.27
C ASP A 52 7.68 0.18 0.07
N PRO A 53 8.66 1.08 -0.17
CA PRO A 53 9.99 0.66 -0.58
C PRO A 53 10.72 -0.16 0.47
N VAL A 54 11.33 -1.25 0.02
CA VAL A 54 12.25 -2.05 0.85
C VAL A 54 13.56 -1.31 1.04
N ARG A 55 13.90 -1.00 2.29
CA ARG A 55 15.11 -0.23 2.66
C ARG A 55 15.91 -0.95 3.75
N ASN A 56 17.18 -0.55 3.86
CA ASN A 56 18.02 -0.95 4.99
C ASN A 56 17.55 -0.17 6.23
N GLU A 57 17.20 -0.89 7.29
CA GLU A 57 16.92 -0.36 8.62
C GLU A 57 17.97 -0.89 9.60
N ILE A 58 18.43 -0.06 10.53
CA ILE A 58 19.41 -0.47 11.55
C ILE A 58 18.68 -0.67 12.88
N ILE A 59 18.53 -1.93 13.30
CA ILE A 59 17.93 -2.28 14.59
C ILE A 59 19.01 -2.92 15.46
N HIS A 60 19.29 -2.31 16.61
CA HIS A 60 20.32 -2.78 17.56
C HIS A 60 21.70 -3.05 16.92
N GLY A 61 22.08 -2.25 15.91
CA GLY A 61 23.35 -2.40 15.20
C GLY A 61 23.37 -3.48 14.11
N ILE A 62 22.23 -4.12 13.84
CA ILE A 62 22.05 -5.08 12.74
C ILE A 62 21.32 -4.39 11.60
N ILE A 63 21.83 -4.54 10.38
CA ILE A 63 21.13 -4.10 9.17
C ILE A 63 20.10 -5.16 8.81
N ILE A 64 18.83 -4.77 8.81
CA ILE A 64 17.72 -5.55 8.26
C ILE A 64 17.22 -4.86 6.98
N ARG A 65 16.60 -5.62 6.09
CA ARG A 65 15.96 -5.08 4.88
C ARG A 65 14.46 -5.29 4.98
N ARG A 66 13.69 -4.22 5.04
CA ARG A 66 12.25 -4.28 5.27
C ARG A 66 11.51 -3.21 4.47
N SER A 67 10.28 -3.51 4.04
CA SER A 67 9.35 -2.47 3.58
C SER A 67 8.88 -1.62 4.76
N ILE A 68 8.25 -0.48 4.47
CA ILE A 68 7.75 0.45 5.49
C ILE A 68 6.61 -0.21 6.27
N SER A 69 5.66 -0.85 5.58
CA SER A 69 4.59 -1.62 6.23
C SER A 69 5.10 -2.88 6.93
N GLY A 70 6.24 -3.40 6.44
CA GLY A 70 6.76 -4.69 6.83
C GLY A 70 5.84 -5.86 6.49
N GLY A 71 4.97 -5.69 5.48
CA GLY A 71 4.04 -6.69 4.97
C GLY A 71 3.95 -6.69 3.44
N GLN A 72 3.15 -7.62 2.92
CA GLN A 72 2.78 -7.68 1.50
C GLN A 72 1.42 -7.02 1.32
N GLU A 73 1.25 -6.21 0.28
CA GLU A 73 -0.02 -5.55 0.00
C GLU A 73 -1.17 -6.57 -0.17
N SER A 74 -2.37 -6.19 0.25
CA SER A 74 -3.53 -7.09 0.25
C SER A 74 -4.76 -6.42 -0.36
N PHE A 75 -5.13 -5.23 0.15
CA PHE A 75 -6.30 -4.50 -0.34
C PHE A 75 -6.26 -3.00 -0.05
N ILE A 76 -7.10 -2.22 -0.75
CA ILE A 76 -7.42 -0.83 -0.39
C ILE A 76 -8.85 -0.76 0.13
N VAL A 77 -9.03 -0.38 1.40
CA VAL A 77 -10.36 -0.11 1.95
C VAL A 77 -10.76 1.33 1.66
N GLU A 78 -11.91 1.51 1.02
CA GLU A 78 -12.49 2.82 0.74
C GLU A 78 -13.53 3.17 1.81
N ALA A 79 -13.31 4.25 2.55
CA ALA A 79 -14.20 4.70 3.61
C ALA A 79 -14.72 6.12 3.34
N MET A 80 -16.03 6.34 3.44
CA MET A 80 -16.61 7.68 3.41
C MET A 80 -16.43 8.32 4.79
N LEU A 81 -15.92 9.54 4.82
CA LEU A 81 -15.74 10.33 6.04
C LEU A 81 -16.91 11.29 6.25
N ASN A 82 -17.14 11.74 7.49
CA ASN A 82 -18.22 12.67 7.83
C ASN A 82 -18.14 14.02 7.08
N ASN A 83 -16.95 14.41 6.62
CA ASN A 83 -16.74 15.59 5.79
C ASN A 83 -17.02 15.35 4.28
N LEU A 84 -17.67 14.23 3.93
CA LEU A 84 -18.00 13.81 2.57
C LEU A 84 -16.80 13.54 1.67
N ARG A 85 -15.59 13.41 2.24
CA ARG A 85 -14.40 12.95 1.52
C ARG A 85 -14.26 11.45 1.65
N ARG A 86 -13.60 10.84 0.67
CA ARG A 86 -13.24 9.42 0.71
C ARG A 86 -11.80 9.24 1.19
N ALA A 87 -11.61 8.42 2.22
CA ALA A 87 -10.32 7.88 2.62
C ALA A 87 -10.05 6.57 1.87
N TYR A 88 -8.77 6.31 1.59
CA TYR A 88 -8.29 5.06 1.00
C TYR A 88 -7.25 4.50 1.97
N ILE A 89 -7.49 3.31 2.50
CA ILE A 89 -6.67 2.70 3.54
C ILE A 89 -5.92 1.55 2.90
N PHE A 90 -4.59 1.65 2.87
CA PHE A 90 -3.72 0.57 2.48
C PHE A 90 -3.70 -0.50 3.55
N VAL A 91 -3.92 -1.74 3.15
CA VAL A 91 -3.89 -2.93 4.01
C VAL A 91 -2.83 -3.87 3.48
N SER A 92 -2.00 -4.36 4.38
CA SER A 92 -0.96 -5.34 4.10
C SER A 92 -0.92 -6.43 5.18
N ASP A 93 -0.60 -7.65 4.74
CA ASP A 93 -0.43 -8.82 5.60
C ASP A 93 1.04 -8.96 5.99
N ARG A 94 1.32 -9.00 7.30
CA ARG A 94 2.68 -9.15 7.85
C ARG A 94 2.95 -10.64 8.08
N TRP A 95 3.18 -11.36 7.00
CA TRP A 95 3.44 -12.79 7.03
C TRP A 95 4.57 -13.18 7.98
N GLU A 96 4.48 -14.35 8.59
CA GLU A 96 5.46 -14.87 9.57
C GLU A 96 5.66 -13.98 10.81
N SER A 97 4.70 -13.09 11.10
CA SER A 97 4.70 -12.35 12.36
C SER A 97 4.17 -13.20 13.51
N ASP A 98 3.46 -14.29 13.20
CA ASP A 98 3.01 -15.31 14.15
C ASP A 98 3.29 -16.73 13.62
N PRO A 99 3.47 -17.75 14.48
CA PRO A 99 3.66 -19.14 14.05
C PRO A 99 2.50 -19.71 13.23
N THR A 100 1.28 -19.15 13.33
CA THR A 100 0.13 -19.61 12.54
C THR A 100 -0.36 -18.55 11.58
N LYS A 101 -0.64 -18.96 10.33
CA LYS A 101 -1.07 -18.02 9.28
C LYS A 101 -2.35 -17.26 9.59
N ALA A 102 -3.24 -17.85 10.39
CA ALA A 102 -4.51 -17.24 10.76
C ALA A 102 -4.36 -16.11 11.79
N THR A 103 -3.17 -15.97 12.38
CA THR A 103 -2.84 -15.01 13.44
C THR A 103 -1.72 -14.07 13.05
N ASP A 104 -1.28 -14.09 11.78
CA ASP A 104 -0.39 -13.08 11.25
C ASP A 104 -1.00 -11.69 11.40
N PHE A 105 -0.18 -10.74 11.81
CA PHE A 105 -0.57 -9.34 11.97
C PHE A 105 -0.84 -8.69 10.62
N GLN A 106 -1.54 -7.56 10.67
CA GLN A 106 -1.75 -6.70 9.53
C GLN A 106 -1.20 -5.30 9.82
N TYR A 107 -0.82 -4.58 8.77
CA TYR A 107 -0.55 -3.14 8.83
C TYR A 107 -1.53 -2.37 7.97
N TRP A 108 -2.03 -1.28 8.54
CA TRP A 108 -3.09 -0.45 7.96
C TRP A 108 -2.63 1.00 8.00
N GLN A 109 -2.80 1.73 6.89
CA GLN A 109 -2.47 3.16 6.82
C GLN A 109 -3.39 3.91 5.86
N SER A 110 -3.89 5.08 6.26
CA SER A 110 -4.56 5.98 5.32
C SER A 110 -3.57 6.56 4.30
N LEU A 111 -3.82 6.30 3.03
CA LEU A 111 -3.05 6.83 1.91
C LEU A 111 -3.18 8.34 1.82
N GLN A 112 -2.07 8.99 1.50
CA GLN A 112 -2.02 10.41 1.13
C GLN A 112 -1.83 10.53 -0.38
N PHE A 113 -2.48 11.53 -0.97
CA PHE A 113 -2.43 11.74 -2.42
C PHE A 113 -1.93 13.15 -2.72
N ASN A 114 -1.03 13.22 -3.69
CA ASN A 114 -0.58 14.47 -4.28
C ASN A 114 -1.28 14.69 -5.61
N ASP A 115 -2.31 15.52 -5.54
CA ASP A 115 -3.18 15.86 -6.66
C ASP A 115 -2.63 17.03 -7.50
N THR A 116 -1.43 17.56 -7.19
CA THR A 116 -0.82 18.66 -7.96
C THR A 116 -0.13 18.19 -9.24
N GLN A 117 0.08 16.88 -9.38
CA GLN A 117 0.72 16.27 -10.53
C GLN A 117 -0.33 15.82 -11.55
N THR A 118 0.03 15.86 -12.85
CA THR A 118 -0.87 15.47 -13.95
C THR A 118 -1.38 14.03 -13.82
N SER A 119 -0.54 13.14 -13.30
CA SER A 119 -0.97 11.83 -12.80
C SER A 119 -1.05 11.92 -11.28
N PRO A 120 -2.21 11.69 -10.65
CA PRO A 120 -2.29 11.71 -9.19
C PRO A 120 -1.32 10.68 -8.62
N ARG A 121 -0.52 11.11 -7.65
CA ARG A 121 0.51 10.28 -7.03
C ARG A 121 0.07 9.89 -5.63
N ILE A 122 0.15 8.60 -5.32
CA ILE A 122 0.08 8.12 -3.94
C ILE A 122 1.43 8.46 -3.30
N GLU A 123 1.42 9.17 -2.18
CA GLU A 123 2.65 9.44 -1.45
C GLU A 123 3.23 8.14 -0.87
N GLU A 124 4.55 8.12 -0.71
CA GLU A 124 5.23 7.01 -0.04
C GLU A 124 4.64 6.82 1.36
N LEU A 125 4.43 5.57 1.75
CA LEU A 125 4.00 5.23 3.10
C LEU A 125 5.02 5.81 4.10
N GLN A 126 4.53 6.15 5.28
CA GLN A 126 5.35 6.52 6.43
C GLN A 126 4.81 5.72 7.60
N TRP A 127 5.67 5.00 8.31
CA TRP A 127 5.21 4.19 9.44
C TRP A 127 4.44 5.06 10.43
N VAL A 128 3.23 4.63 10.77
CA VAL A 128 2.41 5.22 11.82
C VAL A 128 1.97 4.12 12.78
N ASP A 129 2.14 4.35 14.07
CA ASP A 129 1.69 3.39 15.10
C ASP A 129 0.16 3.34 15.19
N GLN A 130 -0.49 4.47 14.88
CA GLN A 130 -1.95 4.61 14.92
C GLN A 130 -2.41 5.76 14.01
N PHE A 131 -3.64 5.65 13.51
CA PHE A 131 -4.36 6.75 12.86
C PHE A 131 -5.85 6.65 13.22
N THR A 132 -6.56 7.78 13.10
CA THR A 132 -7.99 7.86 13.38
C THR A 132 -8.74 8.34 12.13
N LEU A 133 -9.89 7.73 11.85
CA LEU A 133 -10.79 8.18 10.80
C LEU A 133 -12.14 8.54 11.41
N ASP A 134 -12.69 9.68 10.98
CA ASP A 134 -14.04 10.11 11.31
C ASP A 134 -15.01 9.62 10.22
N ILE A 135 -15.40 8.34 10.34
CA ILE A 135 -16.17 7.62 9.32
C ILE A 135 -17.65 8.06 9.37
N ALA A 136 -18.23 8.29 8.20
CA ALA A 136 -19.66 8.55 8.08
C ALA A 136 -20.45 7.28 8.39
N LEU A 137 -21.30 7.34 9.42
CA LEU A 137 -22.28 6.28 9.69
C LEU A 137 -23.45 6.45 8.72
N SER A 138 -23.70 5.40 7.94
CA SER A 138 -24.85 5.31 7.03
C SER A 138 -26.16 5.14 7.79
#